data_AF-U2EEM0-F1
#
_entry.id   AF-U2EEM0-F1
#
_cell.length_a   1.000
_cell.length_b   1.000
_cell.length_c   1.000
_cell.angle_alpha   90.00
_cell.angle_beta   90.00
_cell.angle_gamma   90.00
#
_symmetry.space_group_name_H-M   'P 1'
#
loop_
_entity.id
_entity.type
_entity.pdbx_description
1 polymer ?
#
loop_
_entity_poly.entity_id
_entity_poly.type
_entity_poly.pdbx_seq_one_letter_code
_entity_poly.pdbx_strand_id
1 'polypeptide(L)'
;MKMKSEIDIVTGFLGSGKTFFINTFLKNTLVPNETVLIVQCEEGQQKINTNLNVKSKIIVKEYDPSKALTTAYLKQMIEFYNPHRVIIEHNGMRLLSEVLSLFNEDELLKLCCDPVIYHTTDALTFDIFYNNMKELVEPLIVYSNLMILSNCNMLEKEKLKALKEKLKVLNTNGFIFALNDFGELEEALKRSDVLESSLIRNIRLAIKNIRFNKLNRRRLTSE
;
A
#
# COMPACT_ATOMS: atom_id res chain seq x y z
N MET A 1 21.54 -0.81 -17.81
CA MET A 1 20.27 -1.51 -17.54
C MET A 1 19.32 -0.49 -16.91
N LYS A 2 18.11 -0.28 -17.46
CA LYS A 2 17.12 0.64 -16.85
C LYS A 2 16.72 0.07 -15.48
N MET A 3 16.74 0.88 -14.42
CA MET A 3 16.28 0.42 -13.11
C MET A 3 14.77 0.16 -13.16
N LYS A 4 14.34 -0.92 -12.52
CA LYS A 4 12.92 -1.23 -12.38
C LYS A 4 12.26 -0.26 -11.39
N SER A 5 11.05 0.19 -11.69
CA SER A 5 10.28 1.02 -10.77
C SER A 5 9.85 0.22 -9.54
N GLU A 6 9.94 0.82 -8.35
CA GLU A 6 9.28 0.29 -7.16
C GLU A 6 7.78 0.51 -7.25
N ILE A 7 6.98 -0.44 -6.76
CA ILE A 7 5.52 -0.34 -6.78
C ILE A 7 5.00 -0.35 -5.35
N ASP A 8 4.22 0.65 -4.98
CA ASP A 8 3.49 0.76 -3.72
C ASP A 8 1.98 0.81 -4.06
N ILE A 9 1.15 -0.05 -3.46
CA ILE A 9 -0.31 -0.05 -3.65
C ILE A 9 -0.96 0.29 -2.32
N VAL A 10 -1.73 1.37 -2.29
CA VAL A 10 -2.48 1.81 -1.11
C VAL A 10 -3.95 1.47 -1.32
N THR A 11 -4.49 0.65 -0.41
CA THR A 11 -5.85 0.11 -0.48
C THR A 11 -6.65 0.51 0.75
N GLY A 12 -7.98 0.41 0.64
CA GLY A 12 -8.90 0.75 1.71
C GLY A 12 -10.22 1.29 1.14
N PHE A 13 -11.29 1.19 1.92
CA PHE A 13 -12.60 1.71 1.53
C PHE A 13 -12.61 3.24 1.41
N LEU A 14 -13.69 3.81 0.86
CA LEU A 14 -13.86 5.25 0.81
C LEU A 14 -13.82 5.83 2.24
N GLY A 15 -13.08 6.92 2.41
CA GLY A 15 -12.91 7.55 3.73
C GLY A 15 -11.90 6.88 4.66
N SER A 16 -11.27 5.76 4.27
CA SER A 16 -10.31 5.05 5.13
C SER A 16 -8.95 5.75 5.30
N GLY A 17 -8.76 6.97 4.80
CA GLY A 17 -7.51 7.73 4.96
C GLY A 17 -6.39 7.43 3.95
N LYS A 18 -6.68 6.77 2.81
CA LYS A 18 -5.68 6.44 1.77
C LYS A 18 -4.82 7.63 1.33
N THR A 19 -5.45 8.73 0.90
CA THR A 19 -4.73 9.92 0.43
C THR A 19 -3.90 10.58 1.54
N PHE A 20 -4.40 10.57 2.79
CA PHE A 20 -3.64 11.03 3.95
C PHE A 20 -2.38 10.19 4.16
N PHE A 21 -2.54 8.86 4.09
CA PHE A 21 -1.42 7.93 4.19
C PHE A 21 -0.39 8.20 3.09
N ILE A 22 -0.80 8.38 1.83
CA ILE A 22 0.11 8.68 0.71
C ILE A 22 0.88 9.98 0.97
N ASN A 23 0.19 11.05 1.38
CA ASN A 23 0.83 12.33 1.70
C ASN A 23 1.86 12.20 2.83
N THR A 24 1.49 11.50 3.91
CA THR A 24 2.38 11.25 5.05
C THR A 24 3.57 10.38 4.63
N PHE A 25 3.32 9.34 3.83
CA PHE A 25 4.34 8.43 3.31
C PHE A 25 5.34 9.18 2.42
N LEU A 26 4.88 10.01 1.48
CA LEU A 26 5.75 10.83 0.65
C LEU A 26 6.60 11.80 1.48
N LYS A 27 5.98 12.54 2.40
CA LYS A 27 6.68 13.49 3.28
C LYS A 27 7.87 12.84 4.01
N ASN A 28 7.74 11.58 4.40
CA ASN A 28 8.76 10.86 5.17
C ASN A 28 9.70 9.98 4.32
N THR A 29 9.40 9.72 3.05
CA THR A 29 10.14 8.73 2.24
C THR A 29 10.74 9.28 0.96
N LEU A 30 10.32 10.48 0.53
CA LEU A 30 10.76 11.08 -0.71
C LEU A 30 12.22 11.52 -0.62
N VAL A 31 13.02 11.15 -1.62
CA VAL A 31 14.45 11.48 -1.67
C VAL A 31 14.79 12.43 -2.81
N PRO A 32 15.92 13.17 -2.73
CA PRO A 32 16.35 14.04 -3.83
C PRO A 32 16.51 13.28 -5.15
N ASN A 33 16.11 13.93 -6.24
CA ASN A 33 16.10 13.41 -7.61
C ASN A 33 15.20 12.19 -7.85
N GLU A 34 14.34 11.82 -6.89
CA GLU A 34 13.32 10.79 -7.10
C GLU A 34 12.20 11.31 -8.02
N THR A 35 11.71 10.44 -8.90
CA THR A 35 10.51 10.66 -9.71
C THR A 35 9.46 9.68 -9.23
N VAL A 36 8.36 10.18 -8.68
CA VAL A 36 7.23 9.38 -8.20
C VAL A 36 6.04 9.61 -9.12
N LEU A 37 5.52 8.53 -9.69
CA LEU A 37 4.24 8.52 -10.40
C LEU A 37 3.15 8.04 -9.44
N ILE A 38 2.03 8.76 -9.37
CA ILE A 38 0.88 8.39 -8.54
C ILE A 38 -0.31 8.21 -9.46
N VAL A 39 -0.90 7.02 -9.45
CA VAL A 39 -2.12 6.68 -10.19
C VAL A 39 -3.27 6.71 -9.18
N GLN A 40 -4.13 7.71 -9.30
CA GLN A 40 -5.22 7.97 -8.35
C GLN A 40 -6.57 7.73 -9.04
N CYS A 41 -7.34 6.77 -8.54
CA CYS A 41 -8.63 6.41 -9.14
C CYS A 41 -9.75 7.45 -8.89
N GLU A 42 -9.68 8.25 -7.83
CA GLU A 42 -10.68 9.28 -7.52
C GLU A 42 -10.04 10.45 -6.76
N GLU A 43 -10.56 11.68 -6.93
CA GLU A 43 -10.23 12.77 -6.01
C GLU A 43 -10.81 12.45 -4.62
N GLY A 44 -9.94 12.22 -3.64
CA GLY A 44 -10.33 12.10 -2.25
C GLY A 44 -10.77 13.45 -1.66
N GLN A 45 -11.18 13.46 -0.39
CA GLN A 45 -11.50 14.71 0.34
C GLN A 45 -10.30 15.68 0.44
N GLN A 46 -9.08 15.17 0.24
CA GLN A 46 -7.85 15.95 0.19
C GLN A 46 -7.10 15.64 -1.10
N LYS A 47 -6.30 16.59 -1.58
CA LYS A 47 -5.42 16.38 -2.74
C LYS A 47 -4.06 15.83 -2.31
N ILE A 48 -3.39 15.16 -3.25
CA ILE A 48 -1.99 14.77 -3.07
C ILE A 48 -1.13 16.03 -2.99
N ASN A 49 -0.30 16.14 -1.95
CA ASN A 49 0.64 17.23 -1.80
C ASN A 49 1.89 16.98 -2.66
N THR A 50 1.99 17.68 -3.78
CA THR A 50 3.15 17.61 -4.68
C THR A 50 4.25 18.63 -4.33
N ASN A 51 3.99 19.56 -3.40
CA ASN A 51 4.92 20.62 -3.02
C ASN A 51 5.60 20.27 -1.68
N LEU A 52 6.55 19.36 -1.75
CA LEU A 52 7.39 18.96 -0.61
C LEU A 52 8.76 19.64 -0.69
N ASN A 53 9.38 19.89 0.46
CA ASN A 53 10.70 20.54 0.58
C ASN A 53 11.88 19.61 0.18
N VAL A 54 11.69 18.78 -0.84
CA VAL A 54 12.68 17.85 -1.38
C VAL A 54 12.72 18.01 -2.89
N LYS A 55 13.91 18.23 -3.45
CA LYS A 55 14.13 18.38 -4.90
C LYS A 55 13.80 17.07 -5.62
N SER A 56 12.56 16.86 -6.00
CA SER A 56 12.01 15.62 -6.56
C SER A 56 10.85 15.94 -7.51
N LYS A 57 10.38 14.95 -8.27
CA LYS A 57 9.27 15.12 -9.21
C LYS A 57 8.13 14.19 -8.84
N ILE A 58 7.01 14.75 -8.38
CA ILE A 58 5.77 14.01 -8.16
C ILE A 58 4.83 14.26 -9.33
N ILE A 59 4.33 13.19 -9.94
CA ILE A 59 3.44 13.21 -11.09
C ILE A 59 2.17 12.52 -10.67
N VAL A 60 1.05 13.24 -10.61
CA VAL A 60 -0.26 12.66 -10.29
C VAL A 60 -1.03 12.45 -11.58
N LYS A 61 -1.57 11.24 -11.73
CA LYS A 61 -2.46 10.84 -12.81
C LYS A 61 -3.77 10.37 -12.24
N GLU A 62 -4.77 11.20 -12.43
CA GLU A 62 -6.16 10.81 -12.24
C GLU A 62 -6.49 9.73 -13.26
N TYR A 63 -7.12 8.67 -12.76
CA TYR A 63 -7.50 7.51 -13.50
C TYR A 63 -8.99 7.29 -13.29
N ASP A 64 -9.73 7.15 -14.39
CA ASP A 64 -11.18 6.95 -14.33
C ASP A 64 -11.52 5.68 -13.54
N PRO A 65 -12.24 5.78 -12.41
CA PRO A 65 -12.53 4.63 -11.56
C PRO A 65 -13.42 3.60 -12.25
N SER A 66 -14.18 4.00 -13.27
CA SER A 66 -15.00 3.10 -14.09
C SER A 66 -14.17 2.26 -15.06
N LYS A 67 -12.91 2.64 -15.31
CA LYS A 67 -12.02 1.90 -16.20
C LYS A 67 -11.19 0.89 -15.41
N ALA A 68 -10.93 -0.23 -16.06
CA ALA A 68 -10.07 -1.27 -15.53
C ALA A 68 -8.60 -0.85 -15.65
N LEU A 69 -7.87 -0.74 -14.54
CA LEU A 69 -6.41 -0.61 -14.60
C LEU A 69 -5.84 -1.83 -15.35
N THR A 70 -5.01 -1.60 -16.36
CA THR A 70 -4.44 -2.63 -17.23
C THR A 70 -2.93 -2.59 -17.28
N THR A 71 -2.32 -3.71 -17.64
CA THR A 71 -0.89 -3.84 -17.93
C THR A 71 -0.43 -2.84 -18.98
N ALA A 72 -1.18 -2.70 -20.08
CA ALA A 72 -0.86 -1.77 -21.16
C ALA A 72 -0.80 -0.31 -20.67
N TYR A 73 -1.76 0.10 -19.84
CA TYR A 73 -1.77 1.44 -19.26
C TYR A 73 -0.57 1.66 -18.32
N LEU A 74 -0.34 0.74 -17.38
CA LEU A 74 0.78 0.84 -16.44
C LEU A 74 2.12 0.87 -17.15
N LYS A 75 2.32 0.00 -18.15
CA LYS A 75 3.51 -0.02 -19.00
C LYS A 75 3.72 1.31 -19.69
N GLN A 76 2.71 1.85 -20.36
CA GLN A 76 2.81 3.14 -21.06
C GLN A 76 3.23 4.25 -20.11
N MET A 77 2.63 4.32 -18.91
CA MET A 77 2.98 5.34 -17.93
C MET A 77 4.39 5.18 -17.38
N ILE A 78 4.82 3.95 -17.08
CA ILE A 78 6.17 3.65 -16.58
C ILE A 78 7.23 3.97 -17.65
N GLU A 79 6.97 3.62 -18.91
CA GLU A 79 7.89 3.90 -20.01
C GLU A 79 8.00 5.40 -20.28
N PHE A 80 6.88 6.12 -20.32
CA PHE A 80 6.83 7.55 -20.60
C PHE A 80 7.44 8.41 -19.49
N TYR A 81 7.07 8.15 -18.22
CA TYR A 81 7.52 8.97 -17.09
C TYR A 81 8.85 8.51 -16.51
N ASN A 82 9.28 7.28 -16.80
CA ASN A 82 10.47 6.65 -16.21
C ASN A 82 10.56 6.87 -14.69
N PRO A 83 9.51 6.53 -13.91
CA PRO A 83 9.48 6.81 -12.49
C PRO A 83 10.40 5.85 -11.73
N HIS A 84 10.99 6.35 -10.64
CA HIS A 84 11.67 5.52 -9.65
C HIS A 84 10.67 4.70 -8.85
N ARG A 85 9.50 5.29 -8.57
CA ARG A 85 8.42 4.68 -7.78
C ARG A 85 7.05 4.98 -8.39
N VAL A 86 6.19 3.98 -8.41
CA VAL A 86 4.76 4.11 -8.74
C VAL A 86 3.94 3.85 -7.48
N ILE A 87 3.05 4.78 -7.14
CA ILE A 87 2.06 4.60 -6.07
C ILE A 87 0.69 4.47 -6.73
N ILE A 88 -0.04 3.41 -6.42
CA ILE A 88 -1.40 3.18 -6.93
C ILE A 88 -2.37 3.32 -5.77
N GLU A 89 -3.26 4.31 -5.83
CA GLU A 89 -4.38 4.42 -4.89
C GLU A 89 -5.55 3.58 -5.41
N HIS A 90 -5.76 2.41 -4.81
CA HIS A 90 -6.79 1.46 -5.20
C HIS A 90 -8.14 1.83 -4.57
N ASN A 91 -9.17 2.05 -5.38
CA ASN A 91 -10.50 2.50 -4.95
C ASN A 91 -11.43 1.37 -4.45
N GLY A 92 -11.10 0.10 -4.69
CA GLY A 92 -11.91 -1.03 -4.23
C GLY A 92 -12.97 -1.53 -5.22
N MET A 93 -13.06 -0.96 -6.44
CA MET A 93 -14.03 -1.42 -7.45
C MET A 93 -13.65 -2.76 -8.10
N ARG A 94 -12.37 -3.11 -8.06
CA ARG A 94 -11.86 -4.42 -8.50
C ARG A 94 -11.29 -5.19 -7.33
N LEU A 95 -11.25 -6.51 -7.47
CA LEU A 95 -10.54 -7.35 -6.52
C LEU A 95 -9.05 -7.03 -6.56
N LEU A 96 -8.44 -6.84 -5.40
CA LEU A 96 -7.00 -6.57 -5.31
C LEU A 96 -6.17 -7.68 -5.98
N SER A 97 -6.63 -8.94 -5.91
CA SER A 97 -5.98 -10.06 -6.59
C SER A 97 -5.88 -9.87 -8.11
N GLU A 98 -6.88 -9.26 -8.74
CA GLU A 98 -6.85 -8.97 -10.18
C GLU A 98 -5.81 -7.90 -10.49
N VAL A 99 -5.74 -6.84 -9.67
CA VAL A 99 -4.73 -5.79 -9.85
C VAL A 99 -3.32 -6.33 -9.63
N LEU A 100 -3.13 -7.21 -8.64
CA LEU A 100 -1.85 -7.86 -8.39
C LEU A 100 -1.44 -8.81 -9.53
N SER A 101 -2.41 -9.42 -10.21
CA SER A 101 -2.14 -10.31 -11.34
C SER A 101 -1.43 -9.62 -12.51
N LEU A 102 -1.68 -8.32 -12.70
CA LEU A 102 -1.02 -7.50 -13.74
C LEU A 102 0.51 -7.53 -13.58
N PHE A 103 1.00 -7.53 -12.33
CA PHE A 103 2.43 -7.51 -12.03
C PHE A 103 3.12 -8.86 -12.26
N ASN A 104 2.36 -9.93 -12.55
CA ASN A 104 2.92 -11.22 -12.96
C ASN A 104 3.05 -11.34 -14.48
N GLU A 105 2.57 -10.36 -15.25
CA GLU A 105 2.70 -10.36 -16.71
C GLU A 105 4.12 -9.97 -17.13
N ASP A 106 4.67 -10.66 -18.14
CA ASP A 106 6.05 -10.50 -18.61
C ASP A 106 6.42 -9.05 -18.95
N GLU A 107 5.45 -8.27 -19.41
CA GLU A 107 5.62 -6.86 -19.76
C GLU A 107 5.94 -6.00 -18.53
N LEU A 108 5.24 -6.21 -17.41
CA LEU A 108 5.46 -5.47 -16.18
C LEU A 108 6.60 -6.07 -15.36
N LEU A 109 6.78 -7.40 -15.36
CA LEU A 109 7.90 -8.06 -14.68
C LEU A 109 9.26 -7.50 -15.09
N LYS A 110 9.42 -7.03 -16.33
CA LYS A 110 10.66 -6.41 -16.82
C LYS A 110 10.84 -4.96 -16.37
N LEU A 111 9.74 -4.27 -16.07
CA LEU A 111 9.71 -2.82 -15.83
C LEU A 111 9.62 -2.47 -14.34
N CYS A 112 9.06 -3.33 -13.50
CA CYS A 112 8.80 -3.02 -12.10
C CYS A 112 9.14 -4.16 -11.13
N CYS A 113 9.28 -3.79 -9.86
CA CYS A 113 9.42 -4.73 -8.75
C CYS A 113 8.05 -5.19 -8.26
N ASP A 114 8.03 -6.28 -7.47
CA ASP A 114 6.80 -6.75 -6.83
C ASP A 114 6.16 -5.66 -5.94
N PRO A 115 4.82 -5.47 -5.99
CA PRO A 115 4.13 -4.39 -5.27
C PRO A 115 4.19 -4.49 -3.75
N VAL A 116 4.53 -3.44 -3.01
CA VAL A 116 4.33 -3.39 -1.55
C VAL A 116 2.93 -2.84 -1.27
N ILE A 117 2.17 -3.53 -0.43
CA ILE A 117 0.74 -3.27 -0.24
C ILE A 117 0.50 -2.67 1.15
N TYR A 118 -0.16 -1.52 1.18
CA TYR A 118 -0.59 -0.84 2.39
C TYR A 118 -2.12 -0.85 2.41
N HIS A 119 -2.72 -1.22 3.53
CA HIS A 119 -4.17 -1.18 3.70
C HIS A 119 -4.53 -0.26 4.84
N THR A 120 -5.34 0.76 4.57
CA THR A 120 -5.88 1.65 5.60
C THR A 120 -7.33 1.30 5.85
N THR A 121 -7.73 1.23 7.12
CA THR A 121 -9.11 0.94 7.52
C THR A 121 -9.44 1.57 8.87
N ASP A 122 -10.72 1.85 9.07
CA ASP A 122 -11.25 2.34 10.34
C ASP A 122 -11.61 1.16 11.24
N ALA A 123 -11.04 1.12 12.44
CA ALA A 123 -11.28 0.05 13.39
C ALA A 123 -12.76 -0.08 13.79
N LEU A 124 -13.52 1.02 13.79
CA LEU A 124 -14.94 1.05 14.16
C LEU A 124 -15.84 0.36 13.14
N THR A 125 -15.47 0.42 11.86
CA THR A 125 -16.31 -0.09 10.75
C THR A 125 -15.79 -1.40 10.19
N PHE A 126 -14.58 -1.82 10.56
CA PHE A 126 -13.94 -3.01 10.02
C PHE A 126 -14.83 -4.26 10.12
N ASP A 127 -15.38 -4.57 11.29
CA ASP A 127 -16.16 -5.80 11.45
C ASP A 127 -17.46 -5.78 10.64
N ILE A 128 -18.08 -4.60 10.49
CA ILE A 128 -19.26 -4.42 9.65
C ILE A 128 -18.89 -4.74 8.19
N PHE A 129 -17.80 -4.16 7.67
CA PHE A 129 -17.36 -4.43 6.31
C PHE A 129 -16.91 -5.88 6.12
N TYR A 130 -16.13 -6.43 7.05
CA TYR A 130 -15.63 -7.79 6.95
C TYR A 130 -16.77 -8.83 6.99
N ASN A 131 -17.78 -8.63 7.82
CA ASN A 131 -18.88 -9.59 7.93
C ASN A 131 -19.83 -9.55 6.73
N ASN A 132 -20.05 -8.37 6.13
CA ASN A 132 -20.98 -8.21 5.01
C ASN A 132 -20.30 -8.35 3.63
N MET A 133 -19.01 -8.03 3.52
CA MET A 133 -18.26 -7.99 2.27
C MET A 133 -16.95 -8.76 2.37
N LYS A 134 -16.99 -9.93 3.04
CA LYS A 134 -15.80 -10.74 3.34
C LYS A 134 -14.93 -10.99 2.10
N GLU A 135 -15.54 -11.34 0.97
CA GLU A 135 -14.85 -11.63 -0.28
C GLU A 135 -14.07 -10.42 -0.84
N LEU A 136 -14.53 -9.21 -0.54
CA LEU A 136 -13.85 -7.97 -0.93
C LEU A 136 -12.79 -7.56 0.10
N VAL A 137 -13.08 -7.71 1.41
CA VAL A 137 -12.20 -7.26 2.49
C VAL A 137 -11.03 -8.20 2.72
N GLU A 138 -11.27 -9.51 2.73
CA GLU A 138 -10.26 -10.49 3.09
C GLU A 138 -9.01 -10.45 2.20
N PRO A 139 -9.10 -10.32 0.86
CA PRO A 139 -7.93 -10.12 0.01
C PRO A 139 -7.11 -8.90 0.41
N LEU A 140 -7.75 -7.78 0.80
CA LEU A 140 -7.04 -6.58 1.23
C LEU A 140 -6.17 -6.85 2.46
N ILE A 141 -6.68 -7.66 3.40
CA ILE A 141 -5.94 -8.04 4.60
C ILE A 141 -4.85 -9.05 4.30
N VAL A 142 -5.17 -10.12 3.58
CA VAL A 142 -4.26 -11.24 3.27
C VAL A 142 -3.05 -10.78 2.46
N TYR A 143 -3.24 -9.87 1.50
CA TYR A 143 -2.15 -9.40 0.64
C TYR A 143 -1.34 -8.25 1.26
N SER A 144 -1.85 -7.57 2.28
CA SER A 144 -1.19 -6.40 2.85
C SER A 144 0.17 -6.71 3.48
N ASN A 145 1.13 -5.82 3.26
CA ASN A 145 2.40 -5.81 3.97
C ASN A 145 2.32 -4.96 5.25
N LEU A 146 1.54 -3.88 5.21
CA LEU A 146 1.24 -3.03 6.36
C LEU A 146 -0.24 -2.68 6.40
N MET A 147 -0.87 -2.90 7.53
CA MET A 147 -2.23 -2.49 7.84
C MET A 147 -2.22 -1.33 8.81
N ILE A 148 -2.96 -0.27 8.51
CA ILE A 148 -3.12 0.93 9.32
C ILE A 148 -4.57 0.99 9.79
N LEU A 149 -4.76 0.85 11.10
CA LEU A 149 -6.06 0.94 11.76
C LEU A 149 -6.18 2.33 12.42
N SER A 150 -7.17 3.11 12.03
CA SER A 150 -7.50 4.37 12.71
C SER A 150 -8.62 4.21 13.74
N ASN A 151 -8.81 5.23 14.57
CA ASN A 151 -9.91 5.32 15.55
C ASN A 151 -9.88 4.18 16.58
N CYS A 152 -8.69 3.64 16.88
CA CYS A 152 -8.54 2.51 17.80
C CYS A 152 -8.90 2.87 19.25
N ASN A 153 -8.74 4.14 19.65
CA ASN A 153 -9.14 4.65 20.96
C ASN A 153 -10.67 4.68 21.16
N MET A 154 -11.44 4.66 20.07
CA MET A 154 -12.90 4.66 20.09
C MET A 154 -13.48 3.25 20.31
N LEU A 155 -12.66 2.20 20.24
CA LEU A 155 -13.03 0.84 20.59
C LEU A 155 -12.73 0.53 22.05
N GLU A 156 -13.59 -0.28 22.67
CA GLU A 156 -13.26 -0.98 23.91
C GLU A 156 -11.98 -1.80 23.74
N LYS A 157 -11.17 -1.89 24.79
CA LYS A 157 -9.85 -2.54 24.74
C LYS A 157 -9.94 -4.00 24.29
N GLU A 158 -10.98 -4.71 24.73
CA GLU A 158 -11.27 -6.10 24.40
C GLU A 158 -11.59 -6.25 22.92
N LYS A 159 -12.43 -5.36 22.36
CA LYS A 159 -12.77 -5.34 20.93
C LYS A 159 -11.56 -5.04 20.06
N LEU A 160 -10.74 -4.05 20.43
CA LEU A 160 -9.51 -3.74 19.71
C LEU A 160 -8.52 -4.91 19.74
N LYS A 161 -8.40 -5.61 20.87
CA LYS A 161 -7.56 -6.79 21.00
C LYS A 161 -8.04 -7.91 20.08
N ALA A 162 -9.33 -8.23 20.10
CA ALA A 162 -9.93 -9.23 19.24
C ALA A 162 -9.75 -8.90 17.74
N LEU A 163 -9.92 -7.64 17.35
CA LEU A 163 -9.66 -7.16 15.99
C LEU A 163 -8.21 -7.42 15.57
N LYS A 164 -7.24 -7.04 16.40
CA LYS A 164 -5.81 -7.27 16.12
C LYS A 164 -5.49 -8.76 15.99
N GLU A 165 -6.07 -9.61 16.83
CA GLU A 165 -5.89 -11.07 16.76
C GLU A 165 -6.50 -11.64 15.47
N LYS A 166 -7.72 -11.24 15.11
CA LYS A 166 -8.37 -11.60 13.85
C LYS A 166 -7.50 -11.24 12.64
N LEU A 167 -6.98 -10.02 12.59
CA LEU A 167 -6.09 -9.57 11.50
C LEU A 167 -4.79 -10.36 11.44
N LYS A 168 -4.18 -10.70 12.58
CA LYS A 168 -2.97 -11.54 12.63
C LYS A 168 -3.23 -12.98 12.18
N VAL A 169 -4.40 -13.54 12.46
CA VAL A 169 -4.80 -14.86 11.97
C VAL A 169 -4.95 -14.84 10.45
N LEU A 170 -5.62 -13.82 9.91
CA LEU A 170 -5.79 -13.66 8.46
C LEU A 170 -4.47 -13.37 7.74
N ASN A 171 -3.56 -12.61 8.38
CA ASN A 171 -2.26 -12.28 7.81
C ASN A 171 -1.17 -12.30 8.87
N THR A 172 -0.46 -13.43 8.92
CA THR A 172 0.63 -13.67 9.88
C THR A 172 1.91 -12.89 9.58
N ASN A 173 2.04 -12.31 8.39
CA ASN A 173 3.27 -11.64 7.94
C ASN A 173 3.11 -10.12 7.80
N GLY A 174 1.87 -9.62 7.83
CA GLY A 174 1.57 -8.20 7.73
C GLY A 174 1.83 -7.49 9.05
N PHE A 175 2.40 -6.30 8.98
CA PHE A 175 2.51 -5.41 10.13
C PHE A 175 1.15 -4.73 10.38
N ILE A 176 0.85 -4.42 11.65
CA ILE A 176 -0.37 -3.71 12.04
C ILE A 176 0.03 -2.49 12.87
N PHE A 177 -0.29 -1.30 12.36
CA PHE A 177 -0.25 -0.06 13.13
C PHE A 177 -1.67 0.28 13.58
N ALA A 178 -1.87 0.30 14.89
CA ALA A 178 -3.11 0.73 15.50
C ALA A 178 -2.93 2.13 16.07
N LEU A 179 -3.63 3.08 15.49
CA LEU A 179 -3.55 4.50 15.78
C LEU A 179 -4.82 4.96 16.48
N ASN A 180 -4.70 5.89 17.41
CA ASN A 180 -5.89 6.55 17.96
C ASN A 180 -6.53 7.40 16.87
N ASP A 181 -5.73 8.17 16.13
CA ASP A 181 -6.14 8.91 14.95
C ASP A 181 -5.04 8.93 13.89
N PHE A 182 -5.38 9.25 12.64
CA PHE A 182 -4.41 9.26 11.54
C PHE A 182 -3.28 10.30 11.72
N GLY A 183 -3.46 11.34 12.53
CA GLY A 183 -2.42 12.31 12.86
C GLY A 183 -1.23 11.68 13.58
N GLU A 184 -1.44 10.60 14.32
CA GLU A 184 -0.37 9.83 14.96
C GLU A 184 0.44 8.97 13.97
N LEU A 185 0.04 8.87 12.70
CA LEU A 185 0.69 8.00 11.70
C LEU A 185 2.19 8.34 11.55
N GLU A 186 2.54 9.63 11.48
CA GLU A 186 3.93 10.05 11.34
C GLU A 186 4.76 9.59 12.55
N GLU A 187 4.22 9.75 13.76
CA GLU A 187 4.90 9.33 14.98
C GLU A 187 4.97 7.81 15.11
N ALA A 188 3.90 7.10 14.78
CA ALA A 188 3.86 5.65 14.77
C ALA A 188 4.88 5.05 13.80
N LEU A 189 5.02 5.65 12.61
CA LEU A 189 6.08 5.31 11.67
C LEU A 189 7.48 5.59 12.28
N LYS A 190 7.67 6.67 13.05
CA LYS A 190 8.98 7.01 13.65
C LYS A 190 9.37 6.06 14.78
N ARG A 191 8.41 5.74 15.67
CA ARG A 191 8.61 4.90 16.86
C ARG A 191 8.86 3.43 16.55
N SER A 192 8.40 2.94 15.40
CA SER A 192 8.50 1.53 15.02
C SER A 192 9.86 1.17 14.39
N ASP A 193 10.89 1.99 14.64
CA ASP A 193 12.18 2.04 13.93
C ASP A 193 12.03 2.19 12.40
N VAL A 194 10.82 2.34 11.88
CA VAL A 194 10.55 2.24 10.45
C VAL A 194 11.14 3.39 9.65
N LEU A 195 11.33 4.57 10.25
CA LEU A 195 11.63 5.82 9.55
C LEU A 195 13.08 6.31 9.57
N GLU A 196 14.07 5.59 10.10
CA GLU A 196 15.44 5.96 9.66
C GLU A 196 15.47 5.79 8.14
N SER A 197 16.04 6.74 7.40
CA SER A 197 16.07 6.69 5.92
C SER A 197 16.75 5.40 5.40
N SER A 198 17.63 4.82 6.21
CA SER A 198 18.18 3.46 6.10
C SER A 198 17.17 2.36 6.44
N LEU A 199 16.29 2.54 7.42
CA LEU A 199 15.27 1.58 7.88
C LEU A 199 14.02 1.50 7.01
N ILE A 200 13.53 2.57 6.39
CA ILE A 200 12.44 2.45 5.39
C ILE A 200 12.92 1.60 4.22
N ARG A 201 14.17 1.84 3.79
CA ARG A 201 14.86 0.96 2.86
C ARG A 201 14.97 -0.45 3.45
N ASN A 202 15.35 -0.61 4.73
CA ASN A 202 15.40 -1.94 5.36
C ASN A 202 14.03 -2.60 5.55
N ILE A 203 12.92 -1.87 5.56
CA ILE A 203 11.56 -2.40 5.66
C ILE A 203 11.02 -2.74 4.31
N ARG A 204 11.28 -1.91 3.30
CA ARG A 204 11.14 -2.35 1.90
C ARG A 204 11.97 -3.60 1.67
N LEU A 205 13.19 -3.69 2.20
CA LEU A 205 14.04 -4.88 2.11
C LEU A 205 13.53 -6.04 2.98
N ALA A 206 13.01 -5.81 4.19
CA ALA A 206 12.48 -6.83 5.09
C ALA A 206 11.17 -7.41 4.54
N ILE A 207 10.29 -6.55 4.02
CA ILE A 207 9.09 -6.93 3.27
C ILE A 207 9.47 -7.71 2.00
N LYS A 208 10.51 -7.27 1.25
CA LYS A 208 11.07 -8.02 0.11
C LYS A 208 11.70 -9.36 0.54
N ASN A 209 12.33 -9.45 1.71
CA ASN A 209 12.97 -10.67 2.23
C ASN A 209 11.96 -11.69 2.76
N ILE A 210 10.90 -11.24 3.45
CA ILE A 210 9.74 -12.08 3.83
C ILE A 210 9.13 -12.71 2.57
N ARG A 211 9.06 -11.96 1.47
CA ARG A 211 8.65 -12.48 0.15
C ARG A 211 9.60 -13.53 -0.42
N PHE A 212 10.91 -13.27 -0.42
CA PHE A 212 11.91 -14.22 -0.95
C PHE A 212 11.82 -15.58 -0.25
N ASN A 213 11.66 -15.58 1.08
CA ASN A 213 11.47 -16.80 1.86
C ASN A 213 10.16 -17.54 1.54
N LYS A 214 9.11 -16.82 1.13
CA LYS A 214 7.80 -17.39 0.75
C LYS A 214 7.82 -18.03 -0.64
N LEU A 215 8.53 -17.44 -1.60
CA LEU A 215 8.72 -17.98 -2.96
C LEU A 215 9.54 -19.29 -2.94
N ASN A 216 10.60 -19.35 -2.12
CA ASN A 216 11.41 -20.57 -1.99
C ASN A 216 10.66 -21.70 -1.28
N ARG A 217 9.81 -21.38 -0.29
CA ARG A 217 8.94 -22.41 0.35
C ARG A 217 7.88 -22.97 -0.60
N ARG A 218 7.32 -22.16 -1.51
CA ARG A 218 6.35 -22.66 -2.51
C ARG A 218 6.98 -23.57 -3.57
N ARG A 219 8.24 -23.33 -3.95
CA ARG A 219 8.99 -24.21 -4.88
C ARG A 219 9.35 -25.56 -4.27
N LEU A 220 9.65 -25.61 -2.97
CA LEU A 220 9.98 -26.85 -2.24
C LEU A 220 8.75 -27.74 -1.92
N THR A 221 7.53 -27.22 -2.09
CA THR A 221 6.29 -27.98 -1.88
C THR A 221 5.58 -28.37 -3.19
N SER A 222 6.20 -28.06 -4.34
CA SER A 222 5.70 -28.37 -5.67
C SER A 222 6.60 -29.34 -6.45
N GLU A 223 7.54 -29.99 -5.75
CA GLU A 223 8.28 -31.19 -6.17
C GLU A 223 7.82 -32.37 -5.32
#